data_AF-Q5P5Y0-F1
#
_entry.id   AF-Q5P5Y0-F1
#
_cell.length_a   1.000
_cell.length_b   1.000
_cell.length_c   1.000
_cell.angle_alpha   90.00
_cell.angle_beta   90.00
_cell.angle_gamma   90.00
#
_symmetry.space_group_name_H-M   'P 1'
#
loop_
_entity.id
_entity.type
_entity.pdbx_description
1 polymer ?
#
loop_
_entity_poly.entity_id
_entity_poly.type
_entity_poly.pdbx_seq_one_letter_code
_entity_poly.pdbx_strand_id
1 'polypeptide(L)'
;MSDGLLDCAAWKAMLDRDGVPAADASIGVLTKEDFAARHGRVLVWRGTFEGANVTLRSYRGDFDADVAMLLVADRDALAAVLADGLAQVAPLVRRGKLHPYMLRTLEDLEDAGLSDFVEDFGLVFPRH
;
A
#
# COMPACT_ATOMS: atom_id res chain seq x y z
N MET A 1 16.58 11.16 11.94
CA MET A 1 16.10 9.90 12.50
C MET A 1 15.51 9.12 11.36
N SER A 2 16.11 7.99 10.99
CA SER A 2 15.62 7.16 9.90
C SER A 2 14.22 6.68 10.27
N ASP A 3 13.27 6.99 9.42
CA ASP A 3 11.86 6.81 9.66
C ASP A 3 11.50 5.32 9.57
N GLY A 4 11.54 4.60 10.70
CA GLY A 4 11.38 3.14 10.74
C GLY A 4 10.04 2.63 10.21
N LEU A 5 9.10 3.53 9.93
CA LEU A 5 7.78 3.24 9.36
C LEU A 5 7.83 2.80 7.89
N LEU A 6 8.86 3.20 7.13
CA LEU A 6 9.05 2.80 5.74
C LEU A 6 10.29 1.90 5.58
N ASP A 7 10.61 1.13 6.62
CA ASP A 7 11.69 0.16 6.59
C ASP A 7 11.32 -1.05 5.70
N CYS A 8 12.06 -1.25 4.61
CA CYS A 8 11.74 -2.29 3.63
C CYS A 8 11.83 -3.71 4.22
N ALA A 9 12.74 -3.95 5.16
CA ALA A 9 12.92 -5.28 5.74
C ALA A 9 11.77 -5.64 6.67
N ALA A 10 11.33 -4.69 7.51
CA ALA A 10 10.18 -4.86 8.38
C ALA A 10 8.89 -5.07 7.58
N TRP A 11 8.68 -4.28 6.52
CA TRP A 11 7.53 -4.45 5.63
C TRP A 11 7.57 -5.78 4.90
N LYS A 12 8.72 -6.18 4.36
CA LYS A 12 8.86 -7.48 3.71
C LYS A 12 8.52 -8.62 4.68
N ALA A 13 9.06 -8.60 5.89
CA ALA A 13 8.78 -9.62 6.90
C ALA A 13 7.28 -9.68 7.27
N MET A 14 6.62 -8.53 7.38
CA MET A 14 5.18 -8.46 7.63
C MET A 14 4.37 -9.03 6.45
N LEU A 15 4.67 -8.62 5.21
CA LEU A 15 3.95 -9.06 4.02
C LEU A 15 4.17 -10.55 3.72
N ASP A 16 5.38 -11.07 3.96
CA ASP A 16 5.68 -12.50 3.83
C ASP A 16 4.90 -13.33 4.86
N ARG A 17 4.77 -12.83 6.11
CA ARG A 17 3.97 -13.47 7.15
C ARG A 17 2.48 -13.48 6.81
N ASP A 18 1.97 -12.39 6.26
CA ASP A 18 0.57 -12.24 5.89
C ASP A 18 0.23 -12.99 4.58
N GLY A 19 1.25 -13.46 3.84
CA GLY A 19 1.06 -14.33 2.69
C GLY A 19 0.47 -13.62 1.48
N VAL A 20 0.96 -12.41 1.15
CA VAL A 20 0.43 -11.64 0.02
C VAL A 20 0.53 -12.41 -1.31
N PRO A 21 -0.55 -12.49 -2.09
CA PRO A 21 -0.55 -13.22 -3.35
C PRO A 21 0.34 -12.54 -4.38
N ALA A 22 0.83 -13.32 -5.35
CA ALA A 22 1.55 -12.77 -6.48
C ALA A 22 0.65 -11.84 -7.30
N ALA A 23 1.16 -10.66 -7.63
CA ALA A 23 0.45 -9.65 -8.41
C ALA A 23 1.40 -9.07 -9.46
N ASP A 24 0.85 -8.53 -10.55
CA ASP A 24 1.64 -7.89 -11.60
C ASP A 24 1.83 -6.39 -11.38
N ALA A 25 1.01 -5.78 -10.53
CA ALA A 25 1.11 -4.37 -10.13
C ALA A 25 1.49 -4.21 -8.65
N SER A 26 2.10 -3.07 -8.34
CA SER A 26 2.60 -2.71 -7.02
C SER A 26 1.62 -1.80 -6.27
N ILE A 27 1.72 -1.83 -4.95
CA ILE A 27 1.02 -0.94 -4.02
C ILE A 27 2.04 0.00 -3.37
N GLY A 28 1.76 1.29 -3.40
CA GLY A 28 2.55 2.32 -2.73
C GLY A 28 2.02 2.62 -1.33
N VAL A 29 2.92 2.90 -0.40
CA VAL A 29 2.62 3.31 0.97
C VAL A 29 3.44 4.53 1.32
N LEU A 30 2.79 5.59 1.78
CA LEU A 30 3.44 6.82 2.19
C LEU A 30 2.65 7.55 3.28
N THR A 31 3.32 8.49 3.95
CA THR A 31 2.68 9.30 4.99
C THR A 31 1.76 10.35 4.36
N LYS A 32 0.74 10.79 5.11
CA LYS A 32 -0.08 11.95 4.70
C LYS A 32 0.75 13.20 4.49
N GLU A 33 1.80 13.40 5.28
CA GLU A 33 2.72 14.53 5.18
C GLU A 33 3.42 14.55 3.82
N ASP A 34 4.07 13.44 3.45
CA ASP A 34 4.77 13.31 2.16
C ASP A 34 3.80 13.44 0.98
N PHE A 35 2.62 12.82 1.10
CA PHE A 35 1.56 12.90 0.07
C PHE A 35 1.11 14.35 -0.15
N ALA A 36 0.79 15.08 0.92
CA ALA A 36 0.34 16.48 0.87
C ALA A 36 1.44 17.42 0.37
N ALA A 37 2.69 17.19 0.79
CA ALA A 37 3.84 17.95 0.32
C ALA A 37 4.23 17.66 -1.14
N ARG A 38 3.65 16.61 -1.75
CA ARG A 38 4.03 16.08 -3.07
C ARG A 38 5.53 15.77 -3.18
N HIS A 39 6.16 15.44 -2.06
CA HIS A 39 7.59 15.20 -1.99
C HIS A 39 7.91 14.34 -0.77
N GLY A 40 8.77 13.34 -0.93
CA GLY A 40 9.17 12.48 0.19
C GLY A 40 9.60 11.09 -0.26
N ARG A 41 9.18 10.07 0.48
CA ARG A 41 9.44 8.67 0.15
C ARG A 41 8.13 7.89 0.05
N VAL A 42 8.12 6.91 -0.86
CA VAL A 42 7.05 5.93 -0.97
C VAL A 42 7.67 4.54 -0.90
N LEU A 43 7.13 3.71 0.00
CA LEU A 43 7.44 2.29 0.04
C LEU A 43 6.53 1.60 -0.96
N VAL A 44 7.11 0.91 -1.92
CA VAL A 44 6.40 0.21 -2.99
C VAL A 44 6.61 -1.28 -2.80
N TRP A 45 5.51 -2.01 -2.70
CA TRP A 45 5.55 -3.46 -2.53
C TRP A 45 4.65 -4.19 -3.51
N ARG A 46 5.00 -5.44 -3.79
CA ARG A 46 4.25 -6.35 -4.65
C ARG A 46 4.47 -7.79 -4.17
N GLY A 47 3.43 -8.61 -4.18
CA GLY A 47 3.61 -10.05 -3.94
C GLY A 47 4.27 -10.73 -5.14
N THR A 48 5.11 -11.72 -4.87
CA THR A 48 5.72 -12.58 -5.90
C THR A 48 5.69 -14.04 -5.45
N PHE A 49 6.01 -14.97 -6.34
CA PHE A 49 6.11 -16.39 -5.99
C PHE A 49 7.18 -16.70 -4.92
N GLU A 50 8.17 -15.81 -4.74
CA GLU A 50 9.24 -15.94 -3.74
C GLU A 50 8.95 -15.14 -2.45
N GLY A 51 7.74 -14.59 -2.34
CA GLY A 51 7.32 -13.67 -1.28
C GLY A 51 7.26 -12.22 -1.73
N ALA A 52 7.06 -11.30 -0.79
CA ALA A 52 6.92 -9.89 -1.06
C ALA A 52 8.22 -9.27 -1.57
N ASN A 53 8.14 -8.53 -2.68
CA ASN A 53 9.15 -7.58 -3.09
C ASN A 53 8.82 -6.21 -2.49
N VAL A 54 9.79 -5.57 -1.84
CA VAL A 54 9.59 -4.27 -1.18
C VAL A 54 10.76 -3.35 -1.51
N THR A 55 10.44 -2.13 -1.96
CA THR A 55 11.43 -1.11 -2.34
C THR A 55 11.04 0.25 -1.81
N LEU A 56 12.01 1.10 -1.48
CA LEU A 56 11.76 2.49 -1.06
C LEU A 56 12.15 3.46 -2.17
N ARG A 57 11.18 4.06 -2.83
CA ARG A 57 11.38 4.99 -3.94
C ARG A 57 11.25 6.45 -3.50
N SER A 58 11.79 7.37 -4.30
CA SER A 58 11.56 8.81 -4.10
C SER A 58 10.19 9.18 -4.65
N TYR A 59 9.42 9.95 -3.88
CA TYR A 59 8.14 10.50 -4.32
C TYR A 59 8.30 11.99 -4.62
N ARG A 60 7.81 12.44 -5.79
CA ARG A 60 7.86 13.83 -6.25
C ARG A 60 6.54 14.31 -6.85
N GLY A 61 5.43 13.78 -6.34
CA GLY A 61 4.07 14.13 -6.79
C GLY A 61 3.49 13.18 -7.83
N ASP A 62 4.31 12.29 -8.38
CA ASP A 62 3.92 11.28 -9.38
C ASP A 62 4.46 9.90 -8.98
N PHE A 63 3.92 8.85 -9.60
CA PHE A 63 4.27 7.46 -9.36
C PHE A 63 4.64 6.76 -10.66
N ASP A 64 5.52 5.78 -10.57
CA ASP A 64 5.86 4.90 -11.69
C ASP A 64 4.62 4.12 -12.14
N ALA A 65 4.58 3.74 -13.42
CA ALA A 65 3.42 3.08 -13.99
C ALA A 65 3.08 1.76 -13.27
N ASP A 66 4.05 1.06 -12.68
CA ASP A 66 3.81 -0.20 -11.97
C ASP A 66 3.01 -0.03 -10.67
N VAL A 67 2.89 1.18 -10.13
CA VAL A 67 2.10 1.45 -8.92
C VAL A 67 0.64 1.65 -9.29
N ALA A 68 -0.21 0.70 -8.94
CA ALA A 68 -1.64 0.76 -9.28
C ALA A 68 -2.52 1.37 -8.18
N MET A 69 -2.03 1.38 -6.95
CA MET A 69 -2.76 1.86 -5.78
C MET A 69 -1.80 2.48 -4.76
N LEU A 70 -2.31 3.43 -3.97
CA LEU A 70 -1.62 4.02 -2.82
C LEU A 70 -2.42 3.79 -1.54
N LEU A 71 -1.71 3.57 -0.44
CA LEU A 71 -2.21 3.63 0.92
C LEU A 71 -1.55 4.84 1.60
N VAL A 72 -2.34 5.87 1.88
CA VAL A 72 -1.86 7.12 2.51
C VAL A 72 -2.38 7.20 3.93
N ALA A 73 -1.48 7.23 4.92
CA ALA A 73 -1.88 7.19 6.32
C ALA A 73 -1.00 8.05 7.21
N ASP A 74 -1.49 8.31 8.43
CA ASP A 74 -0.67 8.93 9.47
C ASP A 74 0.35 7.90 10.00
N ARG A 75 1.40 8.40 10.65
CA ARG A 75 2.50 7.57 11.21
C ARG A 75 1.98 6.46 12.12
N ASP A 76 1.03 6.76 13.01
CA ASP A 76 0.46 5.78 13.94
C ASP A 76 -0.32 4.68 13.23
N ALA A 77 -1.00 5.01 12.12
CA ALA A 77 -1.73 4.03 11.33
C ALA A 77 -0.77 3.10 10.56
N LEU A 78 0.32 3.64 10.01
CA LEU A 78 1.36 2.82 9.39
C LEU A 78 2.07 1.92 10.41
N ALA A 79 2.32 2.43 11.63
CA ALA A 79 2.89 1.63 12.71
C ALA A 79 1.99 0.45 13.07
N ALA A 80 0.68 0.65 13.14
CA ALA A 80 -0.29 -0.41 13.40
C ALA A 80 -0.30 -1.48 12.28
N VAL A 81 -0.26 -1.07 11.01
CA VAL A 81 -0.17 -2.03 9.88
C VAL A 81 1.14 -2.82 9.94
N LEU A 82 2.26 -2.18 10.24
CA LEU A 82 3.56 -2.86 10.32
C LEU A 82 3.61 -3.86 11.48
N ALA A 83 2.99 -3.52 12.62
CA ALA A 83 2.94 -4.38 13.79
C ALA A 83 1.99 -5.57 13.60
N ASP A 84 0.75 -5.30 13.21
CA ASP A 84 -0.36 -6.26 13.26
C ASP A 84 -0.79 -6.80 11.88
N GLY A 85 -0.16 -6.33 10.80
CA GLY A 85 -0.39 -6.79 9.43
C GLY A 85 -1.48 -6.05 8.66
N LEU A 86 -1.72 -6.52 7.44
CA LEU A 86 -2.69 -5.97 6.49
C LEU A 86 -4.13 -6.06 6.99
N ALA A 87 -4.42 -6.95 7.94
CA ALA A 87 -5.72 -7.02 8.62
C ALA A 87 -6.12 -5.68 9.28
N GLN A 88 -5.17 -4.79 9.61
CA GLN A 88 -5.45 -3.46 10.15
C GLN A 88 -5.91 -2.44 9.10
N VAL A 89 -5.66 -2.68 7.81
CA VAL A 89 -5.96 -1.70 6.76
C VAL A 89 -7.46 -1.43 6.70
N ALA A 90 -8.33 -2.46 6.65
CA ALA A 90 -9.79 -2.23 6.55
C ALA A 90 -10.36 -1.45 7.75
N PRO A 91 -10.04 -1.81 9.02
CA PRO A 91 -10.40 -1.00 10.19
C PRO A 91 -9.88 0.44 10.12
N LEU A 92 -8.65 0.67 9.66
CA LEU A 92 -8.07 2.01 9.55
C LEU A 92 -8.71 2.83 8.43
N VAL A 93 -9.11 2.22 7.32
CA VAL A 93 -9.90 2.86 6.26
C VAL A 93 -11.25 3.29 6.79
N ARG A 94 -11.99 2.38 7.45
CA ARG A 94 -13.31 2.69 8.04
C ARG A 94 -13.25 3.81 9.09
N ARG A 95 -12.10 3.98 9.76
CA ARG A 95 -11.85 5.05 10.75
C ARG A 95 -11.30 6.35 10.15
N GLY A 96 -11.10 6.41 8.83
CA GLY A 96 -10.49 7.58 8.17
C GLY A 96 -9.03 7.84 8.58
N LYS A 97 -8.31 6.80 9.00
CA LYS A 97 -6.89 6.88 9.39
C LYS A 97 -5.94 6.46 8.27
N LEU A 98 -6.41 5.59 7.38
CA LEU A 98 -5.75 5.19 6.13
C LEU A 98 -6.67 5.55 4.95
N HIS A 99 -6.10 6.10 3.90
CA HIS A 99 -6.82 6.55 2.70
C HIS A 99 -6.25 5.83 1.47
N PRO A 100 -7.01 4.92 0.86
CA PRO A 100 -6.62 4.26 -0.37
C PRO A 100 -6.94 5.15 -1.58
N TYR A 101 -6.01 5.21 -2.53
CA TYR A 101 -6.19 5.90 -3.80
C TYR A 101 -5.85 4.95 -4.96
N MET A 102 -6.76 4.80 -5.91
CA MET A 102 -6.49 4.05 -7.14
C MET A 102 -5.79 4.97 -8.15
N LEU A 103 -4.69 4.49 -8.71
CA LEU A 103 -3.96 5.14 -9.80
C LEU A 103 -4.30 4.54 -11.17
N ARG A 104 -4.93 3.35 -11.16
CA ARG A 104 -5.40 2.62 -12.33
C ARG A 104 -6.89 2.27 -12.20
N THR A 105 -7.47 1.75 -13.28
CA THR A 105 -8.88 1.32 -13.27
C THR A 105 -9.09 0.06 -12.42
N LEU A 106 -10.34 -0.24 -12.08
CA LEU A 106 -10.66 -1.49 -11.38
C LEU A 106 -10.30 -2.72 -12.24
N GLU A 107 -10.58 -2.66 -13.55
CA GLU A 107 -10.22 -3.71 -14.52
C GLU A 107 -8.70 -3.96 -14.53
N ASP A 108 -7.88 -2.89 -14.54
CA ASP A 108 -6.42 -3.02 -14.44
C ASP A 108 -5.96 -3.68 -13.13
N LEU A 109 -6.68 -3.45 -12.03
CA LEU A 109 -6.37 -4.04 -10.72
C LEU A 109 -6.75 -5.52 -10.68
N GLU A 110 -7.91 -5.87 -11.25
CA GLU A 110 -8.35 -7.25 -11.41
C GLU A 110 -7.37 -8.04 -12.28
N ASP A 111 -6.99 -7.51 -13.45
CA ASP A 111 -6.01 -8.10 -14.36
C ASP A 111 -4.63 -8.27 -13.70
N ALA A 112 -4.27 -7.36 -12.79
CA ALA A 112 -3.02 -7.43 -12.04
C ALA A 112 -3.06 -8.39 -10.85
N GLY A 113 -4.19 -9.04 -10.56
CA GLY A 113 -4.35 -9.95 -9.41
C GLY A 113 -4.51 -9.23 -8.07
N LEU A 114 -4.97 -7.98 -8.07
CA LEU A 114 -5.23 -7.17 -6.86
C LEU A 114 -6.72 -7.09 -6.50
N SER A 115 -7.60 -7.85 -7.16
CA SER A 115 -9.06 -7.87 -6.92
C SER A 115 -9.38 -8.12 -5.45
N ASP A 116 -8.86 -9.21 -4.90
CA ASP A 116 -9.15 -9.66 -3.54
C ASP A 116 -8.65 -8.64 -2.51
N PHE A 117 -7.50 -8.04 -2.80
CA PHE A 117 -6.94 -6.96 -2.00
C PHE A 117 -7.87 -5.74 -1.98
N VAL A 118 -8.45 -5.34 -3.12
CA VAL A 118 -9.42 -4.22 -3.17
C VAL A 118 -10.71 -4.55 -2.42
N GLU A 119 -11.24 -5.75 -2.60
CA GLU A 119 -12.48 -6.21 -1.96
C GLU A 119 -12.34 -6.30 -0.43
N ASP A 120 -11.23 -6.86 0.07
CA ASP A 120 -10.97 -7.10 1.49
C ASP A 120 -10.94 -5.82 2.32
N PHE A 121 -10.53 -4.68 1.74
CA PHE A 121 -10.55 -3.40 2.46
C PHE A 121 -11.91 -2.72 2.50
N GLY A 122 -12.95 -3.39 1.98
CA GLY A 122 -14.30 -2.85 1.93
C GLY A 122 -14.33 -1.58 1.07
N LEU A 123 -13.48 -1.52 0.04
CA LEU A 123 -13.56 -0.50 -0.99
C LEU A 123 -14.77 -0.79 -1.88
N VAL A 124 -15.97 -0.59 -1.32
CA VAL A 124 -17.21 -0.67 -2.07
C VAL A 124 -17.29 0.60 -2.91
N PHE A 125 -16.86 0.50 -4.16
CA PHE A 125 -16.97 1.61 -5.09
C PHE A 125 -18.34 1.60 -5.76
N PRO A 126 -19.03 2.76 -5.83
CA PRO A 126 -20.17 2.90 -6.71
C PRO A 126 -19.70 2.75 -8.16
N ARG A 127 -20.24 1.76 -8.87
CA ARG A 127 -20.15 1.69 -10.34
C ARG A 127 -20.89 2.90 -10.91
N HIS A 128 -20.17 3.84 -11.52
CA HIS A 128 -20.75 4.94 -12.30
C HIS A 128 -20.74 4.59 -13.79
#